data_AF-A0A377JTE4-F1
#
_entry.id   AF-A0A377JTE4-F1
#
_cell.length_a   1.000
_cell.length_b   1.000
_cell.length_c   1.000
_cell.angle_alpha   90.00
_cell.angle_beta   90.00
_cell.angle_gamma   90.00
#
_symmetry.space_group_name_H-M   'P 1'
#
loop_
_entity.id
_entity.type
_entity.pdbx_description
1 polymer ?
#
loop_
_entity_poly.entity_id
_entity_poly.type
_entity_poly.pdbx_seq_one_letter_code
_entity_poly.pdbx_strand_id
1 'polypeptide(L)'
;MEVVIRNKIDTILSRQDSQWIILLLGKGFESLKATDILARQSLGFWVRVVEHYKIANIVFQETFLDALNFKKYYVKNPKRFPHTHIMRHQKGIILLKLLHLLRNRAFHFENLYKMNKNGPRLSVTIHNSKNEKLIFSLEPTKVNLFLDDMLMSFDRELLNYGSGDKCPP
;
A
#
# COMPACT_ATOMS: atom_id res chain seq x y z
N MET A 1 5.42 3.41 8.84
CA MET A 1 4.43 2.93 7.85
C MET A 1 4.61 1.45 7.48
N GLU A 2 5.77 1.00 6.97
CA GLU A 2 5.97 -0.40 6.55
C GLU A 2 5.66 -1.42 7.67
N VAL A 3 6.06 -1.11 8.91
CA VAL A 3 5.75 -1.92 10.10
C VAL A 3 4.25 -2.08 10.32
N VAL A 4 3.47 -1.00 10.16
CA VAL A 4 2.01 -1.01 10.33
C VAL A 4 1.36 -1.92 9.28
N ILE A 5 1.76 -1.78 8.01
CA ILE A 5 1.25 -2.59 6.90
C ILE A 5 1.58 -4.07 7.12
N ARG A 6 2.85 -4.38 7.45
CA ARG A 6 3.28 -5.74 7.75
C ARG A 6 2.45 -6.36 8.86
N ASN A 7 2.38 -5.69 10.01
CA ASN A 7 1.67 -6.22 11.18
C ASN A 7 0.19 -6.42 10.88
N LYS A 8 -0.43 -5.53 10.08
CA LYS A 8 -1.81 -5.68 9.63
C LYS A 8 -2.00 -6.90 8.72
N ILE A 9 -1.12 -7.10 7.74
CA ILE A 9 -1.15 -8.28 6.85
C ILE A 9 -0.97 -9.56 7.65
N ASP A 10 0.02 -9.59 8.54
CA ASP A 10 0.29 -10.75 9.38
C ASP A 10 -0.89 -11.07 10.31
N THR A 11 -1.53 -10.06 10.90
CA THR A 11 -2.75 -10.23 11.70
C THR A 11 -3.89 -10.84 10.88
N ILE A 12 -4.04 -10.44 9.61
CA ILE A 12 -5.09 -10.97 8.72
C ILE A 12 -4.82 -12.44 8.40
N LEU A 13 -3.59 -12.76 8.00
CA LEU A 13 -3.23 -14.09 7.53
C LEU A 13 -3.11 -15.10 8.68
N SER A 14 -2.57 -14.69 9.83
CA SER A 14 -2.45 -15.54 11.02
C SER A 14 -3.79 -15.98 11.61
N ARG A 15 -4.89 -15.27 11.30
CA ARG A 15 -6.25 -15.70 11.65
C ARG A 15 -6.74 -16.88 10.80
N GLN A 16 -6.23 -17.00 9.58
CA GLN A 16 -6.55 -18.11 8.67
C GLN A 16 -5.60 -19.28 8.91
N ASP A 17 -4.30 -18.97 9.01
CA ASP A 17 -3.25 -19.94 9.29
C ASP A 17 -2.06 -19.25 9.97
N SER A 18 -1.81 -19.60 11.24
CA SER A 18 -0.66 -19.07 12.00
C SER A 18 0.71 -19.44 11.40
N GLN A 19 0.77 -20.45 10.52
CA GLN A 19 1.98 -20.93 9.86
C GLN A 19 2.10 -20.40 8.42
N TRP A 20 1.23 -19.48 7.99
CA TRP A 20 1.14 -19.01 6.60
C TRP A 20 2.50 -18.62 6.00
N ILE A 21 3.36 -17.94 6.78
CA ILE A 21 4.65 -17.43 6.29
C ILE A 21 5.66 -18.57 6.09
N ILE A 22 5.64 -19.60 6.94
CA ILE A 22 6.52 -20.75 6.83
C ILE A 22 6.10 -21.58 5.61
N LEU A 23 4.79 -21.80 5.44
CA LEU A 23 4.25 -22.50 4.27
C LEU A 23 4.53 -21.75 2.97
N LEU A 24 4.45 -20.41 2.98
CA LEU A 24 4.73 -19.59 1.80
C LEU A 24 6.20 -19.66 1.37
N LEU A 25 7.13 -19.65 2.33
CA LEU A 25 8.58 -19.64 2.05
C LEU A 25 9.16 -21.04 1.85
N GLY A 26 8.51 -22.08 2.38
CA GLY A 26 8.90 -23.48 2.21
C GLY A 26 10.08 -23.90 3.08
N LYS A 27 10.73 -25.00 2.66
CA LYS A 27 11.82 -25.67 3.41
C LYS A 27 13.02 -24.75 3.63
N GLY A 28 13.61 -24.80 4.82
CA GLY A 28 14.78 -23.99 5.20
C GLY A 28 14.49 -22.79 6.10
N PHE A 29 13.21 -22.52 6.36
CA PHE A 29 12.75 -21.49 7.32
C PHE A 29 12.10 -22.07 8.58
N GLU A 30 12.03 -23.40 8.71
CA GLU A 30 11.34 -24.10 9.80
C GLU A 30 11.98 -23.86 11.17
N SER A 31 13.28 -23.55 11.21
CA SER A 31 14.03 -23.27 12.44
C SER A 31 14.03 -21.79 12.85
N LEU A 32 13.50 -20.90 11.99
CA LEU A 32 13.44 -19.47 12.26
C LEU A 32 12.11 -19.09 12.90
N LYS A 33 12.14 -18.14 13.84
CA LYS A 33 10.90 -17.58 14.38
C LYS A 33 10.18 -16.80 13.28
N ALA A 34 8.87 -17.02 13.14
CA ALA A 34 8.04 -16.31 12.18
C ALA A 34 8.25 -14.79 12.24
N THR A 35 8.34 -14.21 13.44
CA THR A 35 8.63 -12.78 13.65
C THR A 35 9.91 -12.30 12.97
N ASP A 36 10.98 -13.10 12.98
CA ASP A 36 12.27 -12.74 12.40
C ASP A 36 12.20 -12.79 10.87
N ILE A 37 11.47 -13.76 10.34
CA ILE A 37 11.19 -13.88 8.91
C ILE A 37 10.40 -12.65 8.44
N LEU A 38 9.29 -12.33 9.11
CA LEU A 38 8.43 -11.19 8.77
C LEU A 38 9.23 -9.87 8.83
N ALA A 39 10.12 -9.71 9.80
CA ALA A 39 10.90 -8.49 9.97
C ALA A 39 11.89 -8.20 8.82
N ARG A 40 12.36 -9.25 8.13
CA ARG A 40 13.37 -9.15 7.06
C ARG A 40 12.79 -8.87 5.68
N GLN A 41 11.46 -8.88 5.52
CA GLN A 41 10.85 -8.79 4.20
C GLN A 41 10.70 -7.35 3.72
N SER A 42 11.00 -7.12 2.44
CA SER A 42 10.83 -5.83 1.78
C SER A 42 9.36 -5.44 1.60
N LEU A 43 9.08 -4.14 1.44
CA LEU A 43 7.74 -3.67 1.06
C LEU A 43 7.21 -4.34 -0.21
N GLY A 44 8.08 -4.59 -1.20
CA GLY A 44 7.70 -5.32 -2.42
C GLY A 44 7.24 -6.76 -2.17
N PHE A 45 7.79 -7.43 -1.16
CA PHE A 45 7.29 -8.73 -0.71
C PHE A 45 5.86 -8.62 -0.17
N TRP A 46 5.59 -7.63 0.70
CA TRP A 46 4.26 -7.41 1.27
C TRP A 46 3.20 -7.10 0.23
N VAL A 47 3.53 -6.32 -0.82
CA VAL A 47 2.62 -6.10 -1.95
C VAL A 47 2.26 -7.42 -2.64
N ARG A 48 3.25 -8.29 -2.89
CA ARG A 48 3.03 -9.60 -3.52
C ARG A 48 2.20 -10.54 -2.64
N VAL A 49 2.43 -10.55 -1.33
CA VAL A 49 1.64 -11.34 -0.37
C VAL A 49 0.17 -10.93 -0.45
N VAL A 50 -0.12 -9.62 -0.45
CA VAL A 50 -1.49 -9.11 -0.54
C VAL A 50 -2.18 -9.51 -1.84
N GLU A 51 -1.45 -9.48 -2.96
CA GLU A 51 -1.96 -9.94 -4.27
C GLU A 51 -2.18 -11.46 -4.28
N HIS A 52 -1.23 -12.25 -3.76
CA HIS A 52 -1.27 -13.71 -3.73
C HIS A 52 -2.46 -14.23 -2.92
N TYR A 53 -2.65 -13.73 -1.70
CA TYR A 53 -3.77 -14.13 -0.82
C TYR A 53 -5.07 -13.37 -1.12
N LYS A 54 -5.06 -12.44 -2.09
CA LYS A 54 -6.23 -11.64 -2.50
C LYS A 54 -6.89 -10.86 -1.35
N ILE A 55 -6.10 -10.38 -0.39
CA ILE A 55 -6.59 -9.70 0.82
C ILE A 55 -6.61 -8.16 0.72
N ALA A 56 -6.36 -7.60 -0.46
CA ALA A 56 -6.19 -6.14 -0.64
C ALA A 56 -7.41 -5.31 -0.19
N ASN A 57 -8.61 -5.89 -0.20
CA ASN A 57 -9.86 -5.25 0.24
C ASN A 57 -9.99 -5.14 1.77
N ILE A 58 -9.15 -5.83 2.56
CA ILE A 58 -9.24 -5.86 4.02
C ILE A 58 -7.95 -5.40 4.72
N VAL A 59 -6.90 -5.04 3.96
CA VAL A 59 -5.68 -4.45 4.52
C VAL A 59 -5.97 -3.09 5.15
N PHE A 60 -6.74 -2.24 4.45
CA PHE A 60 -7.14 -0.91 4.91
C PHE A 60 -8.56 -0.93 5.50
N GLN A 61 -8.92 0.09 6.28
CA GLN A 61 -10.30 0.27 6.74
C GLN A 61 -11.28 0.35 5.55
N GLU A 62 -12.43 -0.32 5.68
CA GLU A 62 -13.45 -0.39 4.62
C GLU A 62 -14.01 1.00 4.27
N THR A 63 -14.34 1.79 5.29
CA THR A 63 -14.86 3.16 5.15
C THR A 63 -13.86 4.07 4.43
N PHE A 64 -12.56 3.89 4.68
CA PHE A 64 -11.50 4.60 3.97
C PHE A 64 -11.48 4.20 2.49
N LEU A 65 -11.51 2.91 2.17
CA LEU A 65 -11.52 2.45 0.78
C LEU A 65 -12.76 2.92 0.01
N ASP A 66 -13.92 2.98 0.66
CA ASP A 66 -15.15 3.48 0.05
C ASP A 66 -15.08 4.97 -0.28
N ALA A 67 -14.60 5.78 0.67
CA ALA A 67 -14.44 7.22 0.50
C ALA A 67 -13.27 7.61 -0.43
N LEU A 68 -12.32 6.70 -0.67
CA LEU A 68 -11.10 7.00 -1.39
C LEU A 68 -11.36 7.46 -2.84
N ASN A 69 -10.87 8.66 -3.14
CA ASN A 69 -10.84 9.27 -4.45
C ASN A 69 -9.40 9.63 -4.85
N PHE A 70 -8.83 8.88 -5.80
CA PHE A 70 -7.44 9.09 -6.25
C PHE A 70 -7.18 10.46 -6.90
N LYS A 71 -8.21 11.22 -7.30
CA LYS A 71 -8.02 12.60 -7.76
C LYS A 71 -7.42 13.51 -6.69
N LYS A 72 -7.57 13.15 -5.40
CA LYS A 72 -6.92 13.82 -4.28
C LYS A 72 -5.39 13.88 -4.42
N TYR A 73 -4.80 12.84 -5.04
CA TYR A 73 -3.34 12.71 -5.17
C TYR A 73 -2.80 13.13 -6.54
N TYR A 74 -3.66 13.18 -7.56
CA TYR A 74 -3.35 13.77 -8.86
C TYR A 74 -4.65 13.99 -9.65
N VAL A 75 -4.90 15.22 -10.08
CA VAL A 75 -6.19 15.64 -10.66
C VAL A 75 -6.61 14.84 -11.90
N LYS A 76 -5.64 14.32 -12.66
CA LYS A 76 -5.89 13.51 -13.88
C LYS A 76 -6.06 12.02 -13.60
N ASN A 77 -6.02 11.57 -12.34
CA ASN A 77 -6.32 10.18 -12.01
C ASN A 77 -7.75 9.80 -12.45
N PRO A 78 -7.92 8.60 -13.03
CA PRO A 78 -9.23 8.14 -13.48
C PRO A 78 -10.14 7.84 -12.28
N LYS A 79 -11.45 8.04 -12.46
CA LYS A 79 -12.46 7.71 -11.45
C LYS A 79 -13.01 6.28 -11.59
N ARG A 80 -12.91 5.70 -12.78
CA ARG A 80 -13.45 4.38 -13.13
C ARG A 80 -12.71 3.81 -14.34
N PHE A 81 -12.85 2.50 -14.53
CA PHE A 81 -12.51 1.87 -15.81
C PHE A 81 -13.56 2.26 -16.87
N PRO A 82 -13.26 2.08 -18.17
CA PRO A 82 -14.22 2.34 -19.24
C PRO A 82 -15.58 1.68 -18.98
N HIS A 83 -15.59 0.40 -18.56
CA HIS A 83 -16.82 -0.38 -18.41
C HIS A 83 -17.16 -0.78 -16.97
N THR A 84 -16.29 -0.52 -15.98
CA THR A 84 -16.52 -0.94 -14.59
C THR A 84 -16.06 0.10 -13.57
N HIS A 85 -16.59 0.04 -12.35
CA HIS A 85 -16.04 0.78 -11.22
C HIS A 85 -14.71 0.18 -10.74
N ILE A 86 -13.96 0.96 -9.96
CA ILE A 86 -12.75 0.47 -9.27
C ILE A 86 -13.17 -0.16 -7.96
N MET A 87 -12.94 -1.47 -7.81
CA MET A 87 -13.31 -2.23 -6.62
C MET A 87 -12.34 -1.98 -5.46
N ARG A 88 -12.78 -2.24 -4.22
CA ARG A 88 -11.95 -2.06 -3.00
C ARG A 88 -10.59 -2.76 -3.08
N HIS A 89 -10.56 -4.01 -3.56
CA HIS A 89 -9.30 -4.74 -3.72
C HIS A 89 -8.35 -4.03 -4.71
N GLN A 90 -8.87 -3.46 -5.80
CA GLN A 90 -8.06 -2.69 -6.76
C GLN A 90 -7.56 -1.39 -6.12
N LYS A 91 -8.41 -0.70 -5.34
CA LYS A 91 -8.00 0.49 -4.58
C LYS A 91 -6.84 0.17 -3.62
N GLY A 92 -6.95 -0.92 -2.85
CA GLY A 92 -5.89 -1.38 -1.95
C GLY A 92 -4.59 -1.70 -2.68
N ILE A 93 -4.65 -2.38 -3.83
CA ILE A 93 -3.47 -2.65 -4.67
C ILE A 93 -2.82 -1.36 -5.18
N ILE A 94 -3.61 -0.39 -5.66
CA ILE A 94 -3.09 0.90 -6.12
C ILE A 94 -2.31 1.60 -5.00
N LEU A 95 -2.89 1.70 -3.80
CA LEU A 95 -2.26 2.34 -2.64
C LEU A 95 -0.92 1.69 -2.29
N LEU A 96 -0.89 0.36 -2.19
CA LEU A 96 0.33 -0.39 -1.86
C LEU A 96 1.40 -0.24 -2.95
N LYS A 97 1.02 -0.25 -4.24
CA LYS A 97 1.95 -0.05 -5.35
C LYS A 97 2.50 1.38 -5.39
N LEU A 98 1.67 2.39 -5.13
CA LEU A 98 2.11 3.78 -5.04
C LEU A 98 3.10 3.96 -3.88
N LEU A 99 2.80 3.38 -2.72
CA LEU A 99 3.71 3.43 -1.56
C LEU A 99 5.04 2.74 -1.87
N HIS A 100 5.01 1.54 -2.48
CA HIS A 100 6.21 0.82 -2.87
C HIS A 100 7.07 1.62 -3.86
N LEU A 101 6.43 2.25 -4.86
CA LEU A 101 7.11 3.11 -5.83
C LEU A 101 7.70 4.36 -5.18
N LEU A 102 6.95 5.01 -4.27
CA LEU A 102 7.41 6.16 -3.51
C LEU A 102 8.64 5.81 -2.68
N ARG A 103 8.58 4.72 -1.90
CA ARG A 103 9.68 4.24 -1.07
C ARG A 103 10.93 3.96 -1.90
N ASN A 104 10.80 3.28 -3.03
CA ASN A 104 11.94 2.98 -3.90
C ASN A 104 12.59 4.24 -4.48
N ARG A 105 11.82 5.33 -4.64
CA ARG A 105 12.35 6.58 -5.16
C ARG A 105 12.79 7.57 -4.11
N ALA A 106 12.33 7.46 -2.87
CA ALA A 106 12.82 8.26 -1.77
C ALA A 106 14.32 8.04 -1.54
N PHE A 107 14.86 6.86 -1.87
CA PHE A 107 16.31 6.60 -1.90
C PHE A 107 17.09 7.50 -2.88
N HIS A 108 16.39 8.07 -3.86
CA HIS A 108 16.94 9.00 -4.83
C HIS A 108 16.05 10.24 -4.86
N PHE A 109 16.12 11.10 -3.84
CA PHE A 109 15.21 12.24 -3.63
C PHE A 109 14.91 13.08 -4.90
N GLU A 110 15.89 13.28 -5.79
CA GLU A 110 15.67 13.95 -7.09
C GLU A 110 14.55 13.28 -7.91
N ASN A 111 14.45 11.95 -7.88
CA ASN A 111 13.45 11.16 -8.58
C ASN A 111 12.03 11.28 -8.00
N LEU A 112 11.86 11.82 -6.78
CA LEU A 112 10.54 12.08 -6.20
C LEU A 112 9.83 13.22 -6.93
N TYR A 113 10.57 14.24 -7.35
CA TYR A 113 10.03 15.45 -7.98
C TYR A 113 9.92 15.34 -9.51
N LYS A 114 10.41 14.26 -10.11
CA LYS A 114 10.43 14.10 -11.57
C LYS A 114 9.02 13.94 -12.16
N MET A 115 8.75 14.78 -13.14
CA MET A 115 7.59 14.71 -14.04
C MET A 115 8.03 14.12 -15.38
N ASN A 116 7.16 13.33 -16.02
CA ASN A 116 7.29 12.91 -17.41
C ASN A 116 6.35 13.77 -18.29
N LYS A 117 6.50 13.66 -19.62
CA LYS A 117 5.58 14.27 -20.60
C LYS A 117 4.11 13.96 -20.33
N ASN A 118 3.84 12.78 -19.73
CA ASN A 118 2.48 12.28 -19.49
C ASN A 118 2.00 12.43 -18.03
N GLY A 119 2.77 13.08 -17.15
CA GLY A 119 2.42 13.28 -15.74
C GLY A 119 3.51 12.84 -14.75
N PRO A 120 3.21 12.74 -13.44
CA PRO A 120 4.19 12.38 -12.43
C PRO A 120 4.86 11.04 -12.74
N ARG A 121 6.17 10.94 -12.51
CA ARG A 121 6.84 9.64 -12.65
C ARG A 121 6.29 8.63 -11.65
N LEU A 122 5.75 9.08 -10.51
CA LEU A 122 5.19 8.23 -9.46
C LEU A 122 3.83 7.67 -9.93
N SER A 123 3.87 6.83 -10.96
CA SER A 123 2.70 6.28 -11.62
C SER A 123 2.70 4.75 -11.57
N VAL A 124 1.54 4.17 -11.27
CA VAL A 124 1.31 2.73 -11.24
C VAL A 124 0.23 2.37 -12.25
N THR A 125 0.36 1.19 -12.85
CA THR A 125 -0.63 0.64 -13.77
C THR A 125 -1.40 -0.48 -13.08
N ILE A 126 -2.72 -0.51 -13.27
CA ILE A 126 -3.54 -1.66 -12.90
C ILE A 126 -4.41 -2.11 -14.07
N HIS A 127 -4.81 -3.38 -14.02
CA HIS A 127 -5.71 -4.01 -14.99
C HIS A 127 -6.95 -4.54 -14.27
N ASN A 128 -8.10 -4.55 -14.95
CA ASN A 128 -9.27 -5.31 -14.49
C ASN A 128 -9.32 -6.69 -15.18
N SER A 129 -10.35 -7.48 -14.87
CA SER A 129 -10.57 -8.81 -15.48
C SER A 129 -10.80 -8.77 -17.00
N LYS A 130 -11.17 -7.61 -17.56
CA LYS A 130 -11.30 -7.38 -19.00
C LYS A 130 -10.02 -6.85 -19.65
N ASN A 131 -8.91 -6.87 -18.90
CA ASN A 131 -7.61 -6.33 -19.31
C ASN A 131 -7.62 -4.82 -19.64
N GLU A 132 -8.62 -4.08 -19.16
CA GLU A 132 -8.65 -2.62 -19.30
C GLU A 132 -7.59 -2.03 -18.39
N LYS A 133 -6.83 -1.07 -18.93
CA LYS A 133 -5.69 -0.46 -18.25
C LYS A 133 -6.08 0.89 -17.66
N LEU A 134 -5.71 1.12 -16.40
CA LEU A 134 -5.70 2.44 -15.80
C LEU A 134 -4.31 2.79 -15.25
N ILE A 135 -3.98 4.07 -15.30
CA ILE A 135 -2.77 4.63 -14.71
C ILE A 135 -3.19 5.55 -13.58
N PHE A 136 -2.61 5.33 -12.40
CA PHE A 136 -2.76 6.18 -11.23
C PHE A 136 -1.43 6.80 -10.88
N SER A 137 -1.41 8.10 -10.65
CA SER A 137 -0.21 8.86 -10.32
C SER A 137 -0.35 9.51 -8.95
N LEU A 138 0.80 9.68 -8.30
CA LEU A 138 0.98 10.51 -7.12
C LEU A 138 1.76 11.75 -7.53
N GLU A 139 1.16 12.92 -7.40
CA GLU A 139 1.85 14.18 -7.63
C GLU A 139 2.89 14.41 -6.52
N PRO A 140 4.11 14.89 -6.84
CA PRO A 140 5.17 15.06 -5.83
C PRO A 140 4.75 15.95 -4.64
N THR A 141 3.99 17.01 -4.91
CA THR A 141 3.47 17.94 -3.89
C THR A 141 2.38 17.33 -3.01
N LYS A 142 1.87 16.14 -3.34
CA LYS A 142 0.82 15.41 -2.60
C LYS A 142 1.35 14.20 -1.83
N VAL A 143 2.67 14.01 -1.79
CA VAL A 143 3.30 12.87 -1.09
C VAL A 143 2.95 12.85 0.39
N ASN A 144 3.08 13.98 1.11
CA ASN A 144 2.78 14.03 2.54
C ASN A 144 1.30 13.71 2.80
N LEU A 145 0.39 14.33 2.03
CA LEU A 145 -1.05 14.04 2.10
C LEU A 145 -1.36 12.55 1.88
N PHE A 146 -0.70 11.92 0.91
CA PHE A 146 -0.84 10.49 0.65
C PHE A 146 -0.36 9.64 1.83
N LEU A 147 0.77 9.99 2.45
CA LEU A 147 1.30 9.27 3.62
C LEU A 147 0.38 9.44 4.84
N ASP A 148 -0.13 10.64 5.07
CA ASP A 148 -1.05 10.91 6.18
C ASP A 148 -2.34 10.10 6.03
N ASP A 149 -2.94 10.10 4.83
CA ASP A 149 -4.11 9.28 4.51
C ASP A 149 -3.83 7.79 4.69
N MET A 150 -2.65 7.33 4.29
CA MET A 150 -2.23 5.94 4.48
C MET A 150 -2.11 5.58 5.96
N LEU A 151 -1.59 6.44 6.84
CA LEU A 151 -1.57 6.17 8.29
C LEU A 151 -2.98 6.13 8.87
N MET A 152 -3.78 7.16 8.57
CA MET A 152 -5.17 7.29 9.04
C MET A 152 -6.05 6.13 8.61
N SER A 153 -5.74 5.49 7.48
CA SER A 153 -6.48 4.32 6.98
C SER A 153 -6.33 3.06 7.84
N PHE A 154 -5.36 3.02 8.75
CA PHE A 154 -5.21 1.94 9.74
C PHE A 154 -5.76 2.37 11.09
N ASP A 155 -5.35 3.54 11.56
CA ASP A 155 -5.76 4.14 12.81
C ASP A 155 -5.49 5.66 12.76
N ARG A 156 -6.46 6.46 13.21
CA ARG A 156 -6.36 7.93 13.20
C ARG A 156 -5.31 8.44 14.18
N GLU A 157 -5.07 7.72 15.28
CA GLU A 157 -4.10 8.12 16.30
C GLU A 157 -2.65 7.97 15.82
N LEU A 158 -2.40 7.19 14.75
CA LEU A 158 -1.06 6.99 14.20
C LEU A 158 -0.41 8.27 13.65
N LEU A 159 -1.19 9.29 13.32
CA LEU A 159 -0.63 10.60 12.95
C LEU A 159 0.10 11.25 14.12
N ASN A 160 -0.47 11.15 15.33
CA ASN A 160 0.07 11.82 16.52
C ASN A 160 1.44 11.26 16.91
N TYR A 161 1.65 9.95 16.72
CA TYR A 161 2.95 9.30 16.96
C TYR A 161 4.05 9.76 16.01
N GLY A 162 3.71 10.26 14.82
CA GLY A 162 4.67 10.72 13.81
C GLY A 162 5.11 12.18 13.98
N SER A 163 4.32 12.99 14.70
CA SER A 163 4.50 14.45 14.81
C SER A 163 5.43 14.87 15.95
N GLY A 164 5.83 13.95 16.83
CA GLY A 164 6.72 14.27 17.97
C GLY A 164 6.05 15.09 19.09
N ASP A 165 4.75 15.37 18.98
CA ASP A 165 3.97 15.95 20.07
C ASP A 165 3.76 14.89 21.14
N LYS A 166 4.43 15.12 22.28
CA LYS A 166 4.41 14.28 23.47
C LYS A 166 2.95 13.98 23.89
N CYS A 167 2.66 12.73 24.24
CA CYS A 167 1.48 12.41 25.04
C CYS A 167 1.44 13.33 26.28
N PRO A 168 0.26 13.82 26.69
CA PRO A 168 0.08 14.28 28.07
C PRO A 168 0.30 13.08 29.03
N PRO A 169 0.75 13.35 30.26
CA PRO A 169 1.04 12.32 31.27
C PRO A 169 -0.17 11.46 31.63
#